data_AF-M8AAY4-F1
#
_entry.id   AF-M8AAY4-F1
#
_cell.length_a   1.000
_cell.length_b   1.000
_cell.length_c   1.000
_cell.angle_alpha   90.00
_cell.angle_beta   90.00
_cell.angle_gamma   90.00
#
_symmetry.space_group_name_H-M   'P 1'
#
loop_
_entity.id
_entity.type
_entity.pdbx_description
1 polymer ?
#
loop_
_entity_poly.entity_id
_entity_poly.type
_entity_poly.pdbx_seq_one_letter_code
_entity_poly.pdbx_strand_id
1 'polypeptide(L)'
;MAYEVTVKYRLASHIAATGASRDAGTATATAHTLEDLVKEYIFCCDHANEQNRNDRRAKGDTKNSQHHAQEYLDIFLQSGAAIALVHLYLSDFSSSRFYAERAIRCFLSTDPATLPPNVMLVTAPVLLEFCRLLSLTAGNKDRLYKSCRHTLASVLCLPLSGLVASNSPTKVIEQVLPFANEIVELVLDGLGSDSMMVSRTDLEELSNFFEILRQQIKL
;
A
#
# COMPACT_ATOMS: atom_id res chain seq x y z
N MET A 1 21.63 2.40 -13.77
CA MET A 1 21.96 1.56 -12.60
C MET A 1 22.33 2.37 -11.36
N ALA A 2 23.37 3.21 -11.35
CA ALA A 2 23.75 3.98 -10.14
C ALA A 2 22.66 4.97 -9.65
N TYR A 3 21.93 5.61 -10.57
CA TYR A 3 20.85 6.55 -10.23
C TYR A 3 19.65 5.87 -9.54
N GLU A 4 19.13 4.77 -10.11
CA GLU A 4 18.05 3.96 -9.51
C GLU A 4 18.39 3.48 -8.10
N VAL A 5 19.59 2.91 -7.94
CA VAL A 5 20.05 2.42 -6.63
C VAL A 5 20.09 3.55 -5.62
N THR A 6 20.52 4.73 -6.04
CA THR A 6 20.56 5.92 -5.17
C THR A 6 19.15 6.33 -4.73
N VAL A 7 18.16 6.35 -5.64
CA VAL A 7 16.76 6.70 -5.30
C VAL A 7 16.13 5.65 -4.36
N LYS A 8 16.34 4.34 -4.64
CA LYS A 8 15.86 3.20 -3.81
C LYS A 8 16.21 3.40 -2.33
N TYR A 9 17.50 3.57 -2.06
CA TYR A 9 17.99 3.65 -0.69
C TYR A 9 17.79 5.04 -0.07
N ARG A 10 17.69 6.10 -0.87
CA ARG A 10 17.48 7.47 -0.36
C ARG A 10 16.11 7.67 0.26
N LEU A 11 15.02 7.20 -0.37
CA LEU A 11 13.68 7.32 0.22
C LEU A 11 13.60 6.53 1.54
N ALA A 12 14.00 5.26 1.50
CA ALA A 12 14.04 4.37 2.64
C ALA A 12 14.85 4.97 3.80
N SER A 13 16.06 5.44 3.52
CA SER A 13 16.93 6.06 4.53
C SER A 13 16.38 7.38 5.04
N HIS A 14 15.79 8.21 4.18
CA HIS A 14 15.19 9.47 4.58
C HIS A 14 14.02 9.23 5.53
N ILE A 15 13.07 8.38 5.15
CA ILE A 15 11.91 8.05 5.98
C ILE A 15 12.32 7.42 7.31
N ALA A 16 13.29 6.49 7.30
CA ALA A 16 13.81 5.88 8.52
C ALA A 16 14.47 6.92 9.45
N ALA A 17 15.23 7.87 8.88
CA ALA A 17 15.83 8.96 9.66
C ALA A 17 14.77 9.90 10.24
N THR A 18 13.72 10.24 9.48
CA THR A 18 12.63 11.11 9.96
C THR A 18 11.79 10.44 11.04
N GLY A 19 11.55 9.12 10.94
CA GLY A 19 10.84 8.34 11.96
C GLY A 19 11.64 8.10 13.25
N ALA A 20 12.98 8.15 13.18
CA ALA A 20 13.88 8.01 14.34
C ALA A 20 14.13 9.34 15.08
N SER A 21 13.91 10.50 14.44
CA SER A 21 14.09 11.81 15.06
C SER A 21 12.91 12.13 15.96
N ARG A 22 13.04 11.80 17.26
CA ARG A 22 12.01 12.06 18.30
C ARG A 22 11.79 13.53 18.64
N ASP A 23 12.64 14.42 18.16
CA ASP A 23 12.51 15.86 18.38
C ASP A 23 13.23 16.59 17.24
N ALA A 24 12.54 17.52 16.61
CA ALA A 24 13.06 18.82 16.18
C ALA A 24 12.09 19.42 15.15
N GLY A 25 11.31 20.40 15.62
CA GLY A 25 10.73 21.40 14.74
C GLY A 25 11.86 22.22 14.10
N THR A 26 12.42 21.72 13.01
CA THR A 26 13.28 22.52 12.13
C THR A 26 12.91 22.19 10.69
N ALA A 27 11.96 22.97 10.18
CA ALA A 27 11.81 23.18 8.76
C ALA A 27 13.08 23.89 8.26
N THR A 28 13.98 23.17 7.60
CA THR A 28 15.02 23.77 6.77
C THR A 28 14.68 23.55 5.30
N ALA A 29 14.52 24.68 4.64
CA ALA A 29 14.13 24.84 3.26
C ALA A 29 15.10 24.14 2.29
N THR A 30 14.52 23.63 1.19
CA THR A 30 15.07 23.12 -0.10
C THR A 30 14.81 21.65 -0.45
N ALA A 31 14.18 20.85 0.39
CA ALA A 31 13.95 19.43 0.10
C ALA A 31 12.55 19.17 -0.52
N HIS A 32 12.50 18.35 -1.58
CA HIS A 32 11.29 17.70 -2.09
C HIS A 32 10.37 17.28 -0.92
N THR A 33 9.06 17.55 -1.01
CA THR A 33 8.16 17.14 0.07
C THR A 33 8.18 15.60 0.18
N LEU A 34 7.87 15.06 1.36
CA LEU A 34 7.83 13.60 1.57
C LEU A 34 6.94 12.89 0.55
N GLU A 35 5.85 13.55 0.15
CA GLU A 35 4.98 13.12 -0.95
C GLU A 35 5.70 13.09 -2.30
N ASP A 36 6.46 14.13 -2.65
CA ASP A 36 7.22 14.18 -3.90
C ASP A 36 8.25 13.05 -3.97
N LEU A 37 8.90 12.73 -2.85
CA LEU A 37 9.86 11.62 -2.77
C LEU A 37 9.18 10.26 -2.94
N VAL A 38 7.99 10.06 -2.35
CA VAL A 38 7.21 8.83 -2.54
C VAL A 38 6.68 8.72 -3.98
N LYS A 39 6.25 9.83 -4.59
CA LYS A 39 5.85 9.85 -6.01
C LYS A 39 7.01 9.53 -6.94
N GLU A 40 8.17 10.13 -6.71
CA GLU A 40 9.38 9.83 -7.49
C GLU A 40 9.75 8.35 -7.36
N TYR A 41 9.66 7.80 -6.15
CA TYR A 41 9.92 6.39 -5.91
C TYR A 41 8.96 5.46 -6.65
N ILE A 42 7.65 5.74 -6.58
CA ILE A 42 6.62 5.02 -7.33
C ILE A 42 6.87 5.12 -8.84
N PHE A 43 7.24 6.31 -9.33
CA PHE A 43 7.59 6.52 -10.74
C PHE A 43 8.81 5.70 -11.15
N CYS A 44 9.85 5.60 -10.31
CA CYS A 44 11.00 4.73 -10.57
C CYS A 44 10.61 3.25 -10.66
N CYS A 45 9.64 2.79 -9.86
CA CYS A 45 9.12 1.43 -9.94
C CYS A 45 8.56 1.13 -11.34
N ASP A 46 7.95 2.12 -11.99
CA ASP A 46 7.35 1.97 -13.33
C ASP A 46 8.35 2.19 -14.47
N HIS A 47 9.24 3.19 -14.37
CA HIS A 47 10.23 3.43 -15.41
C HIS A 47 11.24 2.27 -15.55
N ALA A 48 11.63 1.63 -14.44
CA ALA A 48 12.45 0.42 -14.46
C ALA A 48 11.75 -0.73 -15.23
N ASN A 49 10.42 -0.71 -15.22
CA ASN A 49 9.58 -1.67 -15.93
C ASN A 49 9.48 -1.34 -17.43
N GLU A 50 9.30 -0.06 -17.81
CA GLU A 50 9.21 0.39 -19.20
C GLU A 50 10.52 0.25 -20.00
N GLN A 51 11.66 0.63 -19.40
CA GLN A 51 12.99 0.51 -20.03
C GLN A 51 13.27 -0.94 -20.46
N ASN A 52 12.90 -1.90 -19.61
CA ASN A 52 13.10 -3.32 -19.86
C ASN A 52 12.10 -3.89 -20.88
N ARG A 53 10.89 -3.32 -20.96
CA ARG A 53 9.88 -3.69 -21.97
C ARG A 53 10.35 -3.32 -23.38
N ASN A 54 11.05 -2.19 -23.52
CA ASN A 54 11.65 -1.76 -24.79
C ASN A 54 12.84 -2.65 -25.21
N ASP A 55 13.69 -3.05 -24.25
CA ASP A 55 14.77 -4.02 -24.50
C ASP A 55 14.25 -5.43 -24.84
N ARG A 56 13.09 -5.82 -24.28
CA ARG A 56 12.47 -7.14 -24.51
C ARG A 56 11.50 -7.21 -25.68
N ARG A 57 11.12 -6.10 -26.29
CA ARG A 57 10.48 -6.16 -27.62
C ARG A 57 11.42 -6.80 -28.67
N ALA A 58 12.72 -6.86 -28.37
CA ALA A 58 13.72 -7.64 -29.10
C ALA A 58 13.92 -9.10 -28.60
N LYS A 59 13.33 -9.50 -27.45
CA LYS A 59 13.41 -10.86 -26.87
C LYS A 59 12.18 -11.13 -25.97
N GLY A 60 11.21 -11.89 -26.48
CA GLY A 60 9.85 -11.99 -25.94
C GLY A 60 9.67 -12.69 -24.58
N ASP A 61 9.99 -12.00 -23.48
CA ASP A 61 9.70 -12.47 -22.11
C ASP A 61 9.06 -11.38 -21.22
N THR A 62 7.76 -11.50 -20.94
CA THR A 62 6.96 -10.51 -20.18
C THR A 62 7.11 -10.61 -18.65
N LYS A 63 7.73 -11.67 -18.14
CA LYS A 63 7.74 -12.03 -16.70
C LYS A 63 8.66 -11.16 -15.82
N ASN A 64 9.74 -10.63 -16.38
CA ASN A 64 10.80 -9.96 -15.62
C ASN A 64 10.51 -8.45 -15.40
N SER A 65 9.27 -8.00 -15.66
CA SER A 65 8.83 -6.59 -15.63
C SER A 65 8.19 -6.20 -14.29
N GLN A 66 7.31 -7.06 -13.76
CA GLN A 66 6.78 -6.96 -12.40
C GLN A 66 7.85 -7.14 -11.32
N HIS A 67 8.93 -7.87 -11.64
CA HIS A 67 10.02 -8.18 -10.71
C HIS A 67 10.72 -6.92 -10.18
N HIS A 68 10.93 -5.90 -11.03
CA HIS A 68 11.59 -4.66 -10.59
C HIS A 68 10.71 -3.86 -9.65
N ALA A 69 9.46 -3.56 -10.01
CA ALA A 69 8.53 -2.85 -9.13
C ALA A 69 8.34 -3.56 -7.78
N GLN A 70 8.30 -4.90 -7.80
CA GLN A 70 8.28 -5.72 -6.59
C GLN A 70 9.55 -5.53 -5.75
N GLU A 71 10.75 -5.59 -6.34
CA GLU A 71 12.01 -5.34 -5.62
C GLU A 71 12.06 -3.97 -4.94
N TYR A 72 11.54 -2.92 -5.59
CA TYR A 72 11.41 -1.62 -4.96
C TYR A 72 10.51 -1.75 -3.73
N LEU A 73 9.25 -2.15 -3.90
CA LEU A 73 8.30 -2.22 -2.79
C LEU A 73 8.77 -3.14 -1.64
N ASP A 74 9.54 -4.19 -1.95
CA ASP A 74 10.20 -5.03 -0.95
C ASP A 74 11.26 -4.25 -0.14
N ILE A 75 12.09 -3.42 -0.78
CA ILE A 75 13.03 -2.51 -0.08
C ILE A 75 12.27 -1.50 0.78
N PHE A 76 11.17 -0.94 0.26
CA PHE A 76 10.32 -0.02 1.03
C PHE A 76 9.83 -0.68 2.33
N LEU A 77 9.33 -1.91 2.24
CA LEU A 77 8.87 -2.68 3.40
C LEU A 77 10.02 -3.04 4.35
N GLN A 78 11.12 -3.58 3.83
CA GLN A 78 12.27 -4.02 4.62
C GLN A 78 12.98 -2.87 5.35
N SER A 79 12.92 -1.66 4.81
CA SER A 79 13.50 -0.46 5.43
C SER A 79 12.68 0.11 6.60
N GLY A 80 11.48 -0.43 6.85
CA GLY A 80 10.57 0.11 7.86
C GLY A 80 9.90 1.43 7.45
N ALA A 81 9.93 1.78 6.16
CA ALA A 81 9.36 3.03 5.67
C ALA A 81 7.86 3.13 5.95
N ALA A 82 7.11 2.03 5.81
CA ALA A 82 5.69 1.99 6.15
C ALA A 82 5.43 2.35 7.62
N ILE A 83 6.24 1.80 8.54
CA ILE A 83 6.14 2.06 9.98
C ILE A 83 6.39 3.54 10.29
N ALA A 84 7.47 4.09 9.74
CA ALA A 84 7.84 5.48 9.95
C ALA A 84 6.79 6.45 9.35
N LEU A 85 6.19 6.15 8.20
CA LEU A 85 5.09 6.94 7.65
C LEU A 85 3.86 6.91 8.56
N VAL A 86 3.47 5.75 9.08
CA VAL A 86 2.35 5.65 10.03
C VAL A 86 2.67 6.40 11.32
N HIS A 87 3.90 6.32 11.82
CA HIS A 87 4.31 7.09 13.00
C HIS A 87 4.20 8.61 12.75
N LEU A 88 4.68 9.09 11.61
CA LEU A 88 4.53 10.50 11.22
C LEU A 88 3.07 10.93 11.06
N TYR A 89 2.21 10.04 10.55
CA TYR A 89 0.77 10.27 10.46
C TYR A 89 0.12 10.44 11.84
N LEU A 90 0.53 9.65 12.82
CA LEU A 90 0.02 9.72 14.19
C LEU A 90 0.61 10.88 15.01
N SER A 91 1.61 11.59 14.49
CA SER A 91 2.27 12.70 15.16
C SER A 91 1.31 13.86 15.46
N ASP A 92 1.52 14.56 16.57
CA ASP A 92 0.77 15.77 16.94
C ASP A 92 1.09 16.99 16.04
N PHE A 93 2.20 16.93 15.31
CA PHE A 93 2.58 17.98 14.37
C PHE A 93 1.73 17.89 13.10
N SER A 94 0.86 18.88 12.89
CA SER A 94 -0.08 18.92 11.76
C SER A 94 0.59 18.83 10.39
N SER A 95 1.78 19.42 10.23
CA SER A 95 2.56 19.34 9.00
C SER A 95 3.05 17.91 8.73
N SER A 96 3.67 17.26 9.73
CA SER A 96 4.14 15.87 9.63
C SER A 96 2.99 14.92 9.29
N ARG A 97 1.86 15.08 10.00
CA ARG A 97 0.64 14.31 9.73
C ARG A 97 0.14 14.50 8.30
N PHE A 98 0.04 15.75 7.85
CA PHE A 98 -0.43 16.09 6.50
C PHE A 98 0.44 15.49 5.40
N TYR A 99 1.76 15.61 5.51
CA TYR A 99 2.68 15.06 4.50
C TYR A 99 2.72 13.53 4.53
N ALA A 100 2.65 12.90 5.71
CA ALA A 100 2.57 11.46 5.83
C ALA A 100 1.27 10.90 5.24
N GLU A 101 0.14 11.55 5.50
CA GLU A 101 -1.15 11.18 4.91
C GLU A 101 -1.09 11.23 3.38
N ARG A 102 -0.54 12.32 2.81
CA ARG A 102 -0.40 12.45 1.34
C ARG A 102 0.56 11.41 0.76
N ALA A 103 1.66 11.12 1.44
CA ALA A 103 2.60 10.09 1.05
C ALA A 103 1.95 8.68 1.04
N ILE A 104 1.22 8.31 2.08
CA ILE A 104 0.49 7.03 2.14
C ILE A 104 -0.57 6.96 1.04
N ARG A 105 -1.31 8.06 0.81
CA ARG A 105 -2.31 8.14 -0.26
C ARG A 105 -1.76 7.91 -1.66
N CYS A 106 -0.46 8.11 -1.90
CA CYS A 106 0.16 7.78 -3.18
C CYS A 106 0.06 6.28 -3.52
N PHE A 107 -0.06 5.40 -2.52
CA PHE A 107 -0.26 3.95 -2.74
C PHE A 107 -1.74 3.57 -2.93
N LEU A 108 -2.67 4.50 -2.66
CA LEU A 108 -4.12 4.25 -2.73
C LEU A 108 -4.71 4.55 -4.11
N SER A 109 -3.97 5.32 -4.91
CA SER A 109 -4.35 5.65 -6.28
C SER A 109 -4.56 4.38 -7.11
N THR A 110 -5.81 4.12 -7.49
CA THR A 110 -6.17 3.09 -8.49
C THR A 110 -6.36 3.69 -9.89
N ASP A 111 -6.21 5.02 -10.01
CA ASP A 111 -6.25 5.71 -11.30
C ASP A 111 -4.96 5.43 -12.07
N PRO A 112 -5.02 4.81 -13.25
CA PRO A 112 -3.84 4.54 -14.08
C PRO A 112 -3.07 5.81 -14.48
N ALA A 113 -3.67 7.01 -14.38
CA ALA A 113 -2.97 8.27 -14.59
C ALA A 113 -2.08 8.69 -13.39
N THR A 114 -2.26 8.10 -12.20
CA THR A 114 -1.49 8.44 -10.98
C THR A 114 -0.72 7.25 -10.41
N LEU A 115 -1.19 6.00 -10.59
CA LEU A 115 -0.44 4.79 -10.27
C LEU A 115 -0.47 3.84 -11.48
N PRO A 116 0.70 3.51 -12.06
CA PRO A 116 0.75 2.62 -13.22
C PRO A 116 0.14 1.24 -12.90
N PRO A 117 -0.66 0.64 -13.81
CA PRO A 117 -1.39 -0.61 -13.55
C PRO A 117 -0.51 -1.77 -13.06
N ASN A 118 0.74 -1.79 -13.49
CA ASN A 118 1.70 -2.83 -13.12
C ASN A 118 2.18 -2.67 -11.68
N VAL A 119 2.27 -1.43 -11.18
CA VAL A 119 2.63 -1.11 -9.80
C VAL A 119 1.45 -1.40 -8.87
N MET A 120 0.24 -1.05 -9.28
CA MET A 120 -0.99 -1.34 -8.52
C MET A 120 -1.14 -2.83 -8.15
N LEU A 121 -0.74 -3.74 -9.05
CA LEU A 121 -0.81 -5.19 -8.79
C LEU A 121 0.22 -5.67 -7.74
N VAL A 122 1.32 -4.94 -7.57
CA VAL A 122 2.39 -5.29 -6.62
C VAL A 122 2.36 -4.45 -5.34
N THR A 123 1.43 -3.49 -5.19
CA THR A 123 1.28 -2.70 -3.95
C THR A 123 0.55 -3.45 -2.82
N ALA A 124 -0.07 -4.61 -3.09
CA ALA A 124 -0.82 -5.36 -2.09
C ALA A 124 -0.06 -5.60 -0.76
N PRO A 125 1.23 -6.00 -0.75
CA PRO A 125 1.99 -6.15 0.49
C PRO A 125 2.17 -4.84 1.27
N VAL A 126 2.32 -3.72 0.56
CA VAL A 126 2.44 -2.39 1.16
C VAL A 126 1.11 -1.93 1.77
N LEU A 127 0.01 -2.11 1.03
CA LEU A 127 -1.34 -1.82 1.52
C LEU A 127 -1.70 -2.67 2.74
N LEU A 128 -1.33 -3.95 2.73
CA LEU A 128 -1.54 -4.86 3.85
C LEU A 128 -0.80 -4.37 5.09
N GLU A 129 0.46 -3.98 4.95
CA GLU A 129 1.26 -3.46 6.07
C GLU A 129 0.67 -2.15 6.62
N PHE A 130 0.21 -1.24 5.76
CA PHE A 130 -0.50 -0.04 6.21
C PHE A 130 -1.80 -0.36 6.95
N CYS A 131 -2.62 -1.29 6.43
CA CYS A 131 -3.85 -1.71 7.11
C CYS A 131 -3.56 -2.30 8.48
N ARG A 132 -2.54 -3.17 8.59
CA ARG A 132 -2.12 -3.78 9.85
C ARG A 132 -1.64 -2.73 10.86
N LEU A 133 -0.81 -1.79 10.43
CA LEU A 133 -0.28 -0.74 11.30
C LEU A 133 -1.39 0.22 11.76
N LEU A 134 -2.19 0.74 10.82
CA LEU A 134 -3.23 1.72 11.11
C LEU A 134 -4.39 1.13 11.93
N SER A 135 -4.79 -0.13 11.69
CA SER A 135 -5.80 -0.79 12.53
C SER A 135 -5.36 -0.88 13.99
N LEU A 136 -4.07 -1.14 14.23
CA LEU A 136 -3.51 -1.23 15.59
C LEU A 136 -3.38 0.15 16.27
N THR A 137 -3.07 1.20 15.51
CA THR A 137 -2.68 2.49 16.09
C THR A 137 -3.74 3.59 15.96
N ALA A 138 -4.35 3.73 14.79
CA ALA A 138 -5.37 4.76 14.49
C ALA A 138 -6.79 4.23 14.73
N GLY A 139 -6.99 2.93 14.59
CA GLY A 139 -8.26 2.23 14.79
C GLY A 139 -9.16 2.20 13.56
N ASN A 140 -10.20 1.37 13.61
CA ASN A 140 -11.07 1.05 12.47
C ASN A 140 -11.99 2.20 12.00
N LYS A 141 -12.10 3.29 12.77
CA LYS A 141 -12.86 4.47 12.37
C LYS A 141 -12.01 5.51 11.63
N ASP A 142 -10.69 5.33 11.59
CA ASP A 142 -9.79 6.22 10.89
C ASP A 142 -10.04 6.24 9.37
N ARG A 143 -9.97 7.44 8.78
CA ARG A 143 -10.30 7.62 7.36
C ARG A 143 -9.22 7.05 6.45
N LEU A 144 -7.94 7.22 6.80
CA LEU A 144 -6.83 6.73 6.00
C LEU A 144 -6.79 5.20 6.05
N TYR A 145 -7.03 4.62 7.23
CA TYR A 145 -7.19 3.18 7.39
C TYR A 145 -8.29 2.61 6.48
N LYS A 146 -9.50 3.18 6.51
CA LYS A 146 -10.60 2.74 5.66
C LYS A 146 -10.25 2.81 4.18
N SER A 147 -9.62 3.90 3.73
CA SER A 147 -9.16 4.01 2.34
C SER A 147 -8.10 2.95 2.01
N CYS A 148 -7.14 2.67 2.89
CA CYS A 148 -6.17 1.59 2.70
C CYS A 148 -6.85 0.22 2.59
N ARG A 149 -7.80 -0.08 3.49
CA ARG A 149 -8.51 -1.36 3.54
C ARG A 149 -9.37 -1.58 2.30
N HIS A 150 -10.08 -0.54 1.86
CA HIS A 150 -10.86 -0.58 0.63
C HIS A 150 -10.00 -0.83 -0.61
N THR A 151 -8.88 -0.10 -0.75
CA THR A 151 -7.94 -0.31 -1.87
C THR A 151 -7.32 -1.71 -1.80
N LEU A 152 -6.94 -2.18 -0.61
CA LEU A 152 -6.41 -3.53 -0.40
C LEU A 152 -7.40 -4.60 -0.89
N ALA A 153 -8.67 -4.51 -0.47
CA ALA A 153 -9.72 -5.44 -0.89
C ALA A 153 -9.84 -5.49 -2.43
N SER A 154 -9.83 -4.30 -3.06
CA SER A 154 -9.93 -4.16 -4.51
C SER A 154 -8.73 -4.75 -5.25
N VAL A 155 -7.51 -4.47 -4.79
CA VAL A 155 -6.27 -4.95 -5.41
C VAL A 155 -6.10 -6.45 -5.24
N LEU A 156 -6.42 -7.01 -4.07
CA LEU A 156 -6.31 -8.44 -3.81
C LEU A 156 -7.33 -9.26 -4.63
N CYS A 157 -8.47 -8.68 -4.98
CA CYS A 157 -9.47 -9.33 -5.83
C CYS A 157 -9.02 -9.46 -7.31
N LEU A 158 -7.91 -8.82 -7.69
CA LEU A 158 -7.39 -8.92 -9.05
C LEU A 158 -6.67 -10.26 -9.28
N PRO A 159 -6.87 -10.93 -10.44
CA PRO A 159 -6.31 -12.27 -10.71
C PRO A 159 -4.78 -12.39 -10.65
N LEU A 160 -4.06 -11.27 -10.66
CA LEU A 160 -2.60 -11.18 -10.74
C LEU A 160 -1.97 -10.53 -9.51
N SER A 161 -2.69 -10.47 -8.39
CA SER A 161 -2.15 -9.84 -7.17
C SER A 161 -0.88 -10.54 -6.69
N GLY A 162 0.21 -9.79 -6.52
CA GLY A 162 1.52 -10.34 -6.16
C GLY A 162 1.52 -11.09 -4.82
N LEU A 163 0.61 -10.74 -3.92
CA LEU A 163 0.40 -11.42 -2.64
C LEU A 163 -0.12 -12.85 -2.82
N VAL A 164 -1.01 -13.06 -3.80
CA VAL A 164 -1.61 -14.37 -4.12
C VAL A 164 -0.67 -15.25 -4.94
N ALA A 165 0.15 -14.65 -5.80
CA ALA A 165 1.04 -15.39 -6.69
C ALA A 165 2.25 -16.03 -6.00
N SER A 166 2.65 -15.53 -4.82
CA SER A 166 3.93 -15.87 -4.17
C SER A 166 3.79 -16.56 -2.80
N ASN A 167 2.61 -16.52 -2.18
CA ASN A 167 2.39 -17.05 -0.84
C ASN A 167 1.59 -18.35 -0.86
N SER A 168 1.83 -19.20 0.14
CA SER A 168 0.96 -20.34 0.42
C SER A 168 -0.45 -19.85 0.78
N PRO A 169 -1.53 -20.52 0.34
CA PRO A 169 -2.91 -20.12 0.60
C PRO A 169 -3.20 -19.79 2.08
N THR A 170 -2.67 -20.59 3.00
CA THR A 170 -2.82 -20.39 4.45
C THR A 170 -2.33 -19.02 4.93
N LYS A 171 -1.18 -18.55 4.42
CA LYS A 171 -0.61 -17.24 4.83
C LYS A 171 -1.46 -16.08 4.34
N VAL A 172 -1.99 -16.18 3.12
CA VAL A 172 -2.90 -15.16 2.57
C VAL A 172 -4.16 -15.09 3.42
N ILE A 173 -4.74 -16.25 3.77
CA ILE A 173 -5.91 -16.33 4.65
C ILE A 173 -5.60 -15.68 6.00
N GLU A 174 -4.50 -16.05 6.67
CA GLU A 174 -4.11 -15.49 7.97
C GLU A 174 -3.96 -13.96 7.94
N GLN A 175 -3.42 -13.42 6.85
CA GLN A 175 -3.23 -11.98 6.68
C GLN A 175 -4.53 -11.23 6.38
N VAL A 176 -5.45 -11.84 5.62
CA VAL A 176 -6.68 -11.18 5.15
C VAL A 176 -7.85 -11.34 6.14
N LEU A 177 -7.89 -12.47 6.86
CA LEU A 177 -9.01 -12.83 7.74
C LEU A 177 -9.38 -11.76 8.78
N PRO A 178 -8.43 -11.07 9.45
CA PRO A 178 -8.79 -10.00 10.40
C PRO A 178 -9.62 -8.89 9.76
N PHE A 179 -9.31 -8.50 8.51
CA PHE A 179 -10.04 -7.46 7.79
C PHE A 179 -11.40 -7.94 7.29
N ALA A 180 -11.48 -9.19 6.85
CA ALA A 180 -12.74 -9.81 6.47
C ALA A 180 -13.72 -9.88 7.66
N ASN A 181 -13.25 -10.30 8.83
CA ASN A 181 -14.04 -10.33 10.06
C ASN A 181 -14.49 -8.92 10.46
N GLU A 182 -13.60 -7.93 10.41
CA GLU A 182 -13.98 -6.55 10.71
C GLU A 182 -15.12 -6.05 9.81
N ILE A 183 -15.08 -6.36 8.52
CA ILE A 183 -16.14 -5.99 7.59
C ILE A 183 -17.46 -6.71 7.90
N VAL A 184 -17.42 -8.00 8.27
CA VAL A 184 -18.61 -8.73 8.69
C VAL A 184 -19.28 -8.04 9.87
N GLU A 185 -18.51 -7.69 10.90
CA GLU A 185 -19.04 -6.97 12.06
C GLU A 185 -19.64 -5.61 11.67
N LEU A 186 -18.97 -4.84 10.80
CA LEU A 186 -19.49 -3.55 10.32
C LEU A 186 -20.82 -3.69 9.56
N VAL A 187 -20.94 -4.72 8.73
CA VAL A 187 -22.17 -4.99 7.97
C VAL A 187 -23.29 -5.44 8.93
N LEU A 188 -22.99 -6.32 9.89
CA LEU A 188 -23.94 -6.78 10.89
C LEU A 188 -24.43 -5.62 11.78
N ASP A 189 -23.53 -4.76 12.25
CA ASP A 189 -23.86 -3.55 13.01
C ASP A 189 -24.77 -2.61 12.21
N GLY A 190 -24.45 -2.39 10.92
CA GLY A 190 -25.26 -1.56 10.03
C GLY A 190 -26.68 -2.09 9.87
N LEU A 191 -26.82 -3.40 9.63
CA LEU A 191 -28.11 -4.08 9.51
C LEU A 191 -28.89 -4.14 10.84
N GLY A 192 -28.19 -4.26 11.96
CA GLY A 192 -28.78 -4.29 13.30
C GLY A 192 -29.13 -2.91 13.87
N SER A 193 -28.69 -1.82 13.23
CA SER A 193 -29.00 -0.46 13.66
C SER A 193 -30.44 -0.04 13.32
N ASP A 194 -30.96 0.96 14.04
CA ASP A 194 -32.28 1.56 13.75
C ASP A 194 -32.38 2.11 12.31
N SER A 195 -31.24 2.51 11.73
CA SER A 195 -31.17 3.01 10.36
C SER A 195 -31.22 1.90 9.31
N MET A 196 -30.86 0.66 9.69
CA MET A 196 -30.69 -0.49 8.79
C MET A 196 -29.85 -0.19 7.55
N MET A 197 -28.95 0.79 7.63
CA MET A 197 -28.14 1.22 6.49
C MET A 197 -26.76 0.58 6.54
N VAL A 198 -26.37 -0.04 5.43
CA VAL A 198 -25.01 -0.51 5.17
C VAL A 198 -24.45 0.30 4.01
N SER A 199 -23.21 0.77 4.12
CA SER A 199 -22.61 1.52 3.03
C SER A 199 -22.29 0.59 1.85
N ARG A 200 -22.38 1.13 0.63
CA ARG A 200 -21.99 0.39 -0.58
C ARG A 200 -20.53 -0.07 -0.51
N THR A 201 -19.65 0.77 0.05
CA THR A 201 -18.23 0.48 0.21
C THR A 201 -18.01 -0.74 1.12
N ASP A 202 -18.74 -0.84 2.24
CA ASP A 202 -18.62 -2.00 3.15
C ASP A 202 -19.06 -3.30 2.47
N LEU A 203 -20.10 -3.26 1.63
CA LEU A 203 -20.57 -4.42 0.85
C LEU A 203 -19.58 -4.83 -0.25
N GLU A 204 -18.97 -3.86 -0.94
CA GLU A 204 -17.93 -4.13 -1.94
C GLU A 204 -16.70 -4.78 -1.30
N GLU A 205 -16.28 -4.29 -0.14
CA GLU A 205 -15.18 -4.88 0.62
C GLU A 205 -15.53 -6.29 1.12
N LEU A 206 -16.75 -6.52 1.61
CA LEU A 206 -17.23 -7.84 2.01
C LEU A 206 -17.13 -8.82 0.84
N SER A 207 -17.65 -8.42 -0.32
CA SER A 207 -17.61 -9.23 -1.54
C SER A 207 -16.17 -9.58 -1.92
N ASN A 208 -15.28 -8.58 -1.95
CA ASN A 208 -13.90 -8.75 -2.39
C ASN A 208 -13.11 -9.66 -1.44
N PHE A 209 -13.17 -9.41 -0.12
CA PHE A 209 -12.44 -10.23 0.86
C PHE A 209 -12.91 -11.68 0.85
N PHE A 210 -14.22 -11.94 0.74
CA PHE A 210 -14.74 -13.31 0.67
C PHE A 210 -14.36 -14.02 -0.63
N GLU A 211 -14.32 -13.30 -1.76
CA GLU A 211 -13.86 -13.89 -3.02
C GLU A 211 -12.39 -14.30 -2.93
N ILE A 212 -11.53 -13.49 -2.31
CA ILE A 212 -10.12 -13.83 -2.07
C ILE A 212 -10.00 -15.07 -1.18
N LEU A 213 -10.70 -15.10 -0.04
CA LEU A 213 -10.68 -16.26 0.87
C LEU A 213 -11.15 -17.52 0.17
N ARG A 214 -12.21 -17.44 -0.64
CA ARG A 214 -12.73 -18.54 -1.45
C ARG A 214 -11.71 -19.02 -2.49
N GLN A 215 -10.97 -18.12 -3.14
CA GLN A 215 -9.93 -18.49 -4.10
C GLN A 215 -8.79 -19.27 -3.43
N GLN A 216 -8.42 -18.91 -2.19
CA GLN A 216 -7.37 -19.61 -1.45
C GLN A 216 -7.76 -21.02 -0.99
N ILE A 217 -9.05 -21.29 -0.74
CA ILE A 217 -9.54 -22.62 -0.30
C ILE A 217 -9.63 -23.63 -1.47
N LYS A 218 -9.68 -23.13 -2.71
CA LYS A 218 -9.85 -23.95 -3.92
C LYS A 218 -8.55 -24.41 -4.58
N LEU A 219 -7.40 -24.04 -4.02
CA LEU A 219 -6.06 -24.44 -4.43
C LEU A 219 -5.52 -25.51 -3.48
#